data_AF-A0AAN9MM67-F1
#
_entry.id   AF-A0AAN9MM67-F1
#
_cell.length_a   1.000
_cell.length_b   1.000
_cell.length_c   1.000
_cell.angle_alpha   90.00
_cell.angle_beta   90.00
_cell.angle_gamma   90.00
#
_symmetry.space_group_name_H-M   'P 1'
#
loop_
_entity.id
_entity.type
_entity.pdbx_description
1 polymer ?
#
loop_
_entity_poly.entity_id
_entity_poly.type
_entity_poly.pdbx_seq_one_letter_code
_entity_poly.pdbx_strand_id
1 'polypeptide(L)'
;MKREGYQPHKDFLETLLQIQDGAGKHDFHLTHDNVKAILTNIFAGGSDTTSTLLEWLFAALMNNPDAMKRAQEEIPDTGKPMQDVDMSEIWGLTVFKKVPLHLQPELHSFGYEP
;
A
#
# COMPACT_ATOMS: atom_id res chain seq x y z
N MET A 1 -3.99 -11.84 -40.15
CA MET A 1 -4.48 -11.34 -38.85
C MET A 1 -3.28 -10.92 -38.02
N LYS A 2 -2.96 -9.62 -37.98
CA LYS A 2 -1.95 -9.09 -37.06
C LYS A 2 -2.64 -8.91 -35.71
N ARG A 3 -2.18 -9.59 -34.67
CA ARG A 3 -2.65 -9.35 -33.30
C ARG A 3 -2.17 -7.96 -32.90
N GLU A 4 -3.08 -7.10 -32.49
CA GLU A 4 -2.76 -5.80 -31.90
C GLU A 4 -1.76 -5.99 -30.76
N GLY A 5 -0.77 -5.10 -30.70
CA GLY A 5 0.40 -5.22 -29.85
C GLY A 5 0.06 -5.21 -28.38
N TYR A 6 0.39 -6.31 -27.69
CA TYR A 6 0.58 -6.33 -26.25
C TYR A 6 1.74 -5.38 -25.92
N GLN A 7 1.43 -4.19 -25.44
CA GLN A 7 2.42 -3.33 -24.80
C GLN A 7 2.52 -3.83 -23.35
N PRO A 8 3.59 -4.52 -22.94
CA PRO A 8 3.76 -4.89 -21.54
C PRO A 8 3.68 -3.62 -20.70
N HIS A 9 2.71 -3.57 -19.79
CA HIS A 9 2.63 -2.49 -18.83
C HIS A 9 3.84 -2.61 -17.91
N LYS A 10 4.72 -1.61 -17.99
CA LYS A 10 5.96 -1.60 -17.22
C LYS A 10 5.64 -1.65 -15.74
N ASP A 11 5.98 -2.77 -15.08
CA ASP A 11 5.73 -2.92 -13.65
C ASP A 11 6.84 -2.25 -12.80
N PHE A 12 6.62 -2.21 -11.49
CA PHE A 12 7.57 -1.58 -10.56
C PHE A 12 8.94 -2.27 -10.58
N LEU A 13 8.98 -3.59 -10.64
CA LEU A 13 10.22 -4.37 -10.68
C LEU A 13 10.96 -4.13 -12.00
N GLU A 14 10.27 -4.17 -13.13
CA GLU A 14 10.81 -3.86 -14.45
C GLU A 14 11.38 -2.43 -14.48
N THR A 15 10.77 -1.50 -13.76
CA THR A 15 11.31 -0.14 -13.61
C THR A 15 12.62 -0.10 -12.83
N LEU A 16 12.70 -0.81 -11.70
CA LEU A 16 13.93 -0.90 -10.92
C LEU A 16 15.06 -1.58 -11.69
N LEU A 17 14.75 -2.65 -12.43
CA LEU A 17 15.72 -3.36 -13.27
C LEU A 17 16.24 -2.48 -14.41
N GLN A 18 15.36 -1.71 -15.08
CA GLN A 18 15.81 -0.76 -16.11
C GLN A 18 16.74 0.34 -15.56
N ILE A 19 16.54 0.78 -14.32
CA ILE A 19 17.43 1.74 -13.65
C ILE A 19 18.76 1.07 -13.29
N GLN A 20 18.73 -0.18 -12.82
CA GLN A 20 19.93 -0.98 -12.54
C GLN A 20 20.78 -1.20 -13.80
N ASP A 21 20.15 -1.53 -14.92
CA ASP A 21 20.81 -1.80 -16.20
C ASP A 21 21.36 -0.53 -16.88
N GLY A 22 21.16 0.65 -16.29
CA GLY A 22 21.61 1.93 -16.86
C GLY A 22 20.85 2.33 -18.12
N ALA A 23 19.65 1.79 -18.33
CA ALA A 23 18.82 2.08 -19.50
C ALA A 23 18.18 3.50 -19.47
N GLY A 24 18.54 4.33 -18.49
CA GLY A 24 18.08 5.72 -18.34
C GLY A 24 19.25 6.69 -18.14
N LYS A 25 19.08 7.94 -18.59
CA LYS A 25 20.01 9.05 -18.31
C LYS A 25 19.89 9.49 -16.84
N HIS A 26 20.31 8.63 -15.92
CA HIS A 26 20.26 8.90 -14.49
C HIS A 26 21.66 8.90 -13.91
N ASP A 27 21.93 9.86 -13.02
CA ASP A 27 23.25 10.07 -12.40
C ASP A 27 23.59 9.03 -11.33
N PHE A 28 22.70 8.06 -11.10
CA PHE A 28 22.86 7.01 -10.11
C PHE A 28 22.50 5.64 -10.71
N HIS A 29 23.22 4.62 -10.26
CA HIS A 29 22.96 3.22 -10.60
C HIS A 29 22.49 2.48 -9.35
N LEU A 30 21.41 1.70 -9.48
CA LEU A 30 20.99 0.79 -8.43
C LEU A 30 21.86 -0.47 -8.45
N THR A 31 22.42 -0.85 -7.31
CA THR A 31 23.01 -2.19 -7.16
C THR A 31 21.91 -3.23 -6.94
N HIS A 32 22.26 -4.51 -7.17
CA HIS A 32 21.36 -5.62 -6.86
C HIS A 32 20.88 -5.58 -5.39
N ASP A 33 21.76 -5.22 -4.47
CA ASP A 33 21.42 -5.10 -3.05
C ASP A 33 20.45 -3.94 -2.78
N ASN A 34 20.54 -2.83 -3.52
CA ASN A 34 19.56 -1.75 -3.42
C ASN A 34 18.18 -2.20 -3.91
N VAL A 35 18.10 -2.87 -5.07
CA VAL A 35 16.82 -3.38 -5.59
C VAL A 35 16.19 -4.35 -4.59
N LYS A 36 16.97 -5.29 -4.07
CA LYS A 36 16.52 -6.24 -3.05
C LYS A 36 16.05 -5.55 -1.78
N ALA A 37 16.79 -4.56 -1.29
CA ALA A 37 16.45 -3.82 -0.07
C ALA A 37 15.14 -3.04 -0.25
N ILE A 38 14.95 -2.37 -1.39
CA ILE A 38 13.73 -1.60 -1.70
C ILE A 38 12.51 -2.54 -1.71
N LEU A 39 12.59 -3.66 -2.43
CA LEU A 39 11.49 -4.63 -2.50
C LEU A 39 11.14 -5.19 -1.12
N THR A 40 12.17 -5.54 -0.33
CA THR A 40 11.98 -6.06 1.03
C THR A 40 11.32 -5.02 1.94
N ASN A 41 11.75 -3.76 1.86
CA ASN A 41 11.21 -2.68 2.67
C ASN A 41 9.72 -2.41 2.37
N ILE A 42 9.36 -2.35 1.08
CA ILE A 42 7.96 -2.14 0.67
C ILE A 42 7.10 -3.32 1.09
N PHE A 43 7.58 -4.55 0.90
CA PHE A 43 6.85 -5.75 1.28
C PHE A 43 6.60 -5.82 2.78
N ALA A 44 7.64 -5.63 3.60
CA ALA A 44 7.52 -5.64 5.06
C ALA A 44 6.63 -4.50 5.56
N GLY A 45 6.89 -3.26 5.10
CA GLY A 45 6.15 -2.08 5.53
C GLY A 45 4.66 -2.11 5.13
N GLY A 46 4.34 -2.62 3.94
CA GLY A 46 2.97 -2.75 3.46
C GLY A 46 2.21 -3.89 4.13
N SER A 47 2.87 -5.03 4.37
CA SER A 47 2.23 -6.22 4.93
C SER A 47 1.79 -6.01 6.38
N ASP A 48 2.68 -5.57 7.26
CA ASP A 48 2.39 -5.48 8.69
C ASP A 48 1.32 -4.42 8.98
N THR A 49 1.40 -3.27 8.28
CA THR A 49 0.45 -2.17 8.43
C THR A 49 -0.94 -2.55 7.92
N THR A 50 -1.02 -3.17 6.73
CA THR A 50 -2.30 -3.59 6.14
C THR A 50 -2.94 -4.73 6.94
N SER A 51 -2.15 -5.71 7.39
CA SER A 51 -2.65 -6.83 8.19
C SER A 51 -3.21 -6.33 9.52
N THR A 52 -2.47 -5.47 10.22
CA THR A 52 -2.94 -4.85 11.47
C THR A 52 -4.24 -4.07 11.24
N LEU A 53 -4.34 -3.30 10.15
CA LEU A 53 -5.56 -2.57 9.82
C LEU A 53 -6.75 -3.51 9.59
N LEU A 54 -6.55 -4.59 8.83
CA LEU A 54 -7.59 -5.59 8.56
C LEU A 54 -8.03 -6.29 9.85
N GLU A 55 -7.10 -6.64 10.73
CA GLU A 55 -7.42 -7.24 12.04
C GLU A 55 -8.33 -6.33 12.87
N TRP A 56 -7.97 -5.04 13.00
CA TRP A 56 -8.80 -4.06 13.71
C TRP A 56 -10.16 -3.86 13.04
N LEU A 57 -10.18 -3.81 11.71
CA LEU A 57 -11.41 -3.66 10.94
C LEU A 57 -12.36 -4.84 11.18
N PHE A 58 -11.89 -6.07 11.03
CA PHE A 58 -12.71 -7.25 11.27
C PHE A 58 -13.15 -7.35 12.73
N ALA A 59 -12.29 -7.01 13.69
CA ALA A 59 -12.67 -6.92 15.09
C ALA A 59 -13.81 -5.90 15.32
N ALA A 60 -13.73 -4.73 14.70
CA ALA A 60 -14.77 -3.71 14.79
C ALA A 60 -16.10 -4.15 14.13
N LEU A 61 -16.03 -4.83 12.98
CA LEU A 61 -17.19 -5.38 12.29
C LEU A 61 -17.86 -6.51 13.09
N MET A 62 -17.08 -7.42 13.67
CA MET A 62 -17.61 -8.49 14.53
C MET A 62 -18.34 -7.95 15.77
N ASN A 63 -17.93 -6.78 16.26
CA ASN A 63 -18.58 -6.10 17.39
C ASN A 63 -19.80 -5.25 16.96
N ASN A 64 -20.07 -5.11 15.66
CA ASN A 64 -21.22 -4.36 15.14
C ASN A 64 -21.95 -5.16 14.04
N PRO A 65 -22.94 -6.00 14.42
CA PRO A 65 -23.66 -6.87 13.50
C PRO A 65 -24.36 -6.15 12.34
N ASP A 66 -24.87 -4.94 12.58
CA ASP A 66 -25.55 -4.15 11.55
C ASP A 66 -24.55 -3.65 10.49
N ALA A 67 -23.36 -3.22 10.91
CA ALA A 67 -22.29 -2.81 9.99
C ALA A 67 -21.73 -3.99 9.20
N MET A 68 -21.57 -5.16 9.85
CA MET A 68 -21.14 -6.39 9.18
C MET A 68 -22.12 -6.84 8.10
N LYS A 69 -23.43 -6.77 8.38
CA LYS A 69 -24.47 -7.13 7.42
C LYS A 69 -24.41 -6.25 6.16
N ARG A 70 -24.28 -4.93 6.33
CA ARG A 70 -24.13 -3.99 5.20
C ARG A 70 -22.88 -4.28 4.39
N ALA A 71 -21.74 -4.51 5.05
CA ALA A 71 -20.48 -4.81 4.36
C ALA A 71 -20.57 -6.09 3.50
N GLN A 72 -21.35 -7.08 3.92
CA GLN A 72 -21.59 -8.30 3.14
C GLN A 72 -22.56 -8.08 1.97
N GLU A 73 -23.57 -7.22 2.13
CA GLU A 73 -24.51 -6.84 1.06
C GLU A 73 -23.81 -6.10 -0.10
N GLU A 74 -22.72 -5.39 0.18
CA GLU A 74 -21.90 -4.69 -0.83
C GLU A 74 -20.99 -5.63 -1.65
N ILE A 75 -20.76 -6.87 -1.19
CA ILE A 75 -19.94 -7.82 -1.94
C ILE A 75 -20.76 -8.31 -3.14
N PRO A 76 -20.29 -8.11 -4.39
CA PRO A 76 -21.03 -8.55 -5.57
C PRO A 76 -21.29 -10.05 -5.52
N ASP A 77 -22.53 -10.45 -5.82
CA ASP A 77 -22.89 -11.85 -5.93
C ASP A 77 -21.98 -12.56 -6.96
N THR A 78 -21.61 -13.79 -6.64
CA THR A 78 -20.48 -14.51 -7.24
C THR A 78 -20.76 -14.74 -8.73
N GLY A 79 -20.23 -13.88 -9.61
CA GLY A 79 -20.49 -13.96 -11.05
C GLY A 79 -20.45 -12.65 -11.82
N LYS A 80 -20.44 -11.49 -11.14
CA LYS A 80 -20.15 -10.20 -11.80
C LYS A 80 -18.64 -9.96 -11.83
N PRO A 81 -18.05 -9.53 -12.97
CA PRO A 81 -16.67 -9.08 -12.96
C PRO A 81 -16.59 -7.93 -11.97
N MET A 82 -15.64 -8.02 -11.03
CA MET A 82 -15.33 -6.95 -10.10
C MET A 82 -14.97 -5.73 -10.97
N GLN A 83 -15.92 -4.81 -11.16
CA GLN A 83 -15.60 -3.49 -11.68
C GLN A 83 -14.65 -2.85 -10.67
N ASP A 84 -13.77 -1.99 -11.19
CA ASP A 84 -12.84 -1.20 -10.38
C ASP A 84 -13.63 -0.65 -9.19
N VAL A 85 -13.36 -1.20 -8.00
CA VAL A 85 -14.16 -0.88 -6.81
C VAL A 85 -13.89 0.58 -6.55
N ASP A 86 -14.91 1.39 -6.75
CA ASP A 86 -14.79 2.83 -6.58
C ASP A 86 -14.50 3.13 -5.11
N MET A 87 -13.22 3.23 -4.78
CA MET A 87 -12.73 3.61 -3.46
C MET A 87 -13.05 5.09 -3.13
N SER A 88 -13.71 5.82 -4.04
CA SER A 88 -14.20 7.17 -3.78
C SER A 88 -15.55 7.20 -3.05
N GLU A 89 -16.31 6.09 -3.02
CA GLU A 89 -17.60 6.04 -2.32
C GLU A 89 -17.48 5.53 -0.87
N ILE A 90 -17.48 6.51 0.02
CA ILE A 90 -17.36 6.43 1.47
C ILE A 90 -18.73 6.10 2.09
N TRP A 91 -19.31 4.92 1.86
CA TRP A 91 -20.62 4.57 2.48
C TRP A 91 -20.74 3.12 2.98
N GLY A 92 -19.78 2.67 3.79
CA GLY A 92 -20.00 1.45 4.58
C GLY A 92 -18.86 1.11 5.54
N LEU A 93 -17.64 1.53 5.21
CA LEU A 93 -16.45 1.24 5.99
C LEU A 93 -15.64 2.53 6.23
N THR A 94 -16.19 3.45 7.02
CA THR A 94 -15.40 4.59 7.46
C THR A 94 -14.39 4.14 8.51
N VAL A 95 -13.17 3.82 8.09
CA VAL A 95 -12.03 3.69 9.01
C VAL A 95 -11.67 5.08 9.52
N PHE A 96 -12.41 5.57 10.51
CA PHE A 96 -12.06 6.76 11.27
C PHE A 96 -10.90 6.43 12.22
N LYS A 97 -9.70 6.30 11.68
CA LYS A 97 -8.49 6.45 12.51
C LYS A 97 -7.32 7.05 11.74
N LYS A 98 -7.57 8.21 11.12
CA LYS A 98 -6.52 9.18 10.84
C LYS A 98 -6.20 9.92 12.14
N VAL A 99 -5.63 9.23 13.13
CA VAL A 99 -5.05 9.91 14.30
C VAL A 99 -3.66 10.35 13.86
N PRO A 100 -3.39 11.65 13.68
CA PRO A 100 -2.02 12.10 13.46
C PRO A 100 -1.20 11.67 14.68
N LEU A 101 -0.09 10.98 14.43
CA LEU A 101 0.92 10.78 15.46
C LEU A 101 1.38 12.18 15.89
N HIS A 102 0.90 12.65 17.04
CA HIS A 102 1.46 13.81 17.73
C HIS A 102 2.82 13.40 18.28
N LEU A 103 3.81 13.29 17.39
CA LEU A 103 5.21 13.25 17.77
C LEU A 103 5.55 14.67 18.21
N GLN A 104 5.52 14.93 19.52
CA GLN A 104 6.28 16.05 20.06
C GLN A 104 7.75 15.63 20.03
N PRO A 105 8.60 16.22 19.18
CA PRO A 105 10.02 15.95 19.25
C PRO A 105 10.55 16.49 20.58
N GLU A 106 11.02 15.61 21.46
CA GLU A 106 11.84 16.03 22.58
C GLU A 106 13.20 16.48 22.02
N LEU A 107 13.48 17.77 22.10
CA LEU A 107 14.81 18.30 21.85
C LEU A 107 15.72 17.79 22.96
N HIS A 108 16.41 16.68 22.72
CA HIS A 108 17.53 16.29 23.56
C HIS A 108 18.67 17.28 23.30
N SER A 109 18.77 18.31 24.14
CA SER A 109 19.93 19.18 24.19
C SER A 109 21.11 18.34 24.66
N PHE A 110 22.05 18.04 23.77
CA PHE A 110 23.38 17.63 24.17
C PHE A 110 23.96 18.72 25.06
N GLY A 111 24.08 18.44 26.35
CA GLY A 111 24.75 19.32 27.30
C GLY A 111 26.22 19.46 26.88
N TYR A 112 26.53 20.59 26.27
CA TYR A 112 27.91 21.05 26.14
C TYR A 112 28.19 21.87 27.40
N GLU A 113 28.81 21.24 28.40
CA GLU A 113 29.47 22.00 29.47
C GLU A 113 30.86 22.44 28.96
N PRO A 114 31.23 23.73 29.16
CA PRO A 114 32.49 24.30 28.68
C PRO A 114 33.73 23.81 29.45
#